data_AF-A0A935Z4T9-F1
#
_entry.id   AF-A0A935Z4T9-F1
#
_cell.length_a   1.000
_cell.length_b   1.000
_cell.length_c   1.000
_cell.angle_alpha   90.00
_cell.angle_beta   90.00
_cell.angle_gamma   90.00
#
_symmetry.space_group_name_H-M   'P 1'
#
loop_
_entity.id
_entity.type
_entity.pdbx_description
1 polymer ?
#
loop_
_entity_poly.entity_id
_entity_poly.type
_entity_poly.pdbx_seq_one_letter_code
_entity_poly.pdbx_strand_id
1 'polypeptide(L)' 'MHTWRVYARRVSDLPDVRDGLTRKERVVLTVLSRLEGERAGASLPLPMLYGRVLEHVDMSQAELVAIVARLGARRA' A
#
# COMPACT_ATOMS: atom_id res chain seq x y z
N MET A 1 19.19 14.22 30.48
CA MET A 1 19.68 14.39 29.10
C MET A 1 18.68 13.70 28.17
N HIS A 2 17.87 14.48 27.46
CA HIS A 2 16.76 14.01 26.64
C HIS A 2 17.30 13.55 25.29
N THR A 3 17.33 12.24 25.03
CA THR A 3 17.77 11.66 23.76
C THR A 3 16.66 11.77 22.73
N TRP A 4 16.60 12.85 21.97
CA TRP A 4 15.68 13.04 20.84
C TRP A 4 16.12 12.22 19.62
N ARG A 5 16.14 10.88 19.74
CA ARG A 5 16.32 10.00 18.58
C ARG A 5 14.99 9.80 17.86
N VAL A 6 14.41 10.89 17.37
CA VAL A 6 13.26 10.80 16.46
C VAL A 6 13.84 10.54 15.08
N TYR A 7 13.82 9.26 14.68
CA TYR A 7 14.18 8.84 13.34
C TYR A 7 13.45 9.71 12.33
N ALA A 8 14.20 10.41 11.48
CA ALA A 8 13.64 11.19 10.38
C ALA A 8 12.91 10.24 9.42
N ARG A 9 11.61 10.04 9.64
CA ARG A 9 10.75 9.36 8.66
C ARG A 9 10.80 10.15 7.37
N ARG A 10 10.89 9.46 6.24
CA ARG A 10 10.67 10.12 4.96
C ARG A 10 9.22 10.60 4.96
N VAL A 11 8.97 11.76 4.34
CA VAL A 11 7.62 12.33 4.24
C VAL A 11 6.64 11.32 3.61
N SER A 12 7.12 10.44 2.73
CA SER A 12 6.33 9.35 2.12
C SER A 12 5.74 8.35 3.12
N ASP A 13 6.35 8.22 4.30
CA ASP A 13 6.02 7.24 5.32
C ASP A 13 5.08 7.85 6.39
N LEU A 14 4.82 9.15 6.29
CA LEU A 14 3.84 9.83 7.11
C LEU A 14 2.45 9.64 6.49
N PRO A 15 1.46 9.16 7.27
CA PRO A 15 0.08 9.15 6.85
C PRO A 15 -0.41 10.56 6.54
N ASP A 16 -1.16 10.71 5.46
CA ASP A 16 -1.86 11.96 5.14
C ASP A 16 -2.99 12.21 6.15
N VAL A 17 -3.18 13.46 6.56
CA VAL A 17 -4.16 13.81 7.60
C VAL A 17 -5.61 13.60 7.14
N ARG A 18 -5.86 13.58 5.82
CA ARG A 18 -7.21 13.49 5.25
C ARG A 18 -7.77 12.08 5.30
N ASP A 19 -6.93 11.11 5.00
CA ASP A 19 -7.33 9.71 4.79
C ASP A 19 -6.55 8.71 5.67
N GLY A 20 -5.52 9.15 6.38
CA GLY A 20 -4.66 8.29 7.19
C GLY A 20 -3.82 7.31 6.36
N LEU A 21 -3.68 7.55 5.06
CA LEU A 21 -2.92 6.70 4.14
C LEU A 21 -1.51 7.25 3.92
N THR A 22 -0.54 6.35 3.91
CA THR A 22 0.80 6.63 3.38
C THR A 22 0.76 6.66 1.85
N ARG A 23 1.83 7.18 1.22
CA ARG A 23 1.94 7.19 -0.25
C ARG A 23 1.81 5.79 -0.84
N LYS A 24 2.45 4.80 -0.21
CA LYS A 24 2.42 3.39 -0.66
C LYS A 24 1.01 2.79 -0.57
N GLU A 25 0.31 3.02 0.54
CA GLU A 25 -1.06 2.52 0.74
C GLU A 25 -2.04 3.11 -0.27
N ARG A 26 -1.93 4.42 -0.54
CA ARG A 26 -2.74 5.08 -1.55
C ARG A 26 -2.52 4.47 -2.93
N VAL A 27 -1.27 4.25 -3.32
CA VAL A 27 -0.95 3.60 -4.60
C VAL A 27 -1.56 2.19 -4.66
N VAL A 28 -1.43 1.39 -3.59
CA VAL A 28 -2.03 0.05 -3.55
C VAL A 28 -3.55 0.10 -3.74
N LEU A 29 -4.26 1.00 -3.04
CA LEU A 29 -5.71 1.16 -3.21
C LEU A 29 -6.11 1.64 -4.60
N THR A 30 -5.39 2.61 -5.17
CA THR A 30 -5.67 3.10 -6.52
C THR A 30 -5.48 1.99 -7.57
N VAL A 31 -4.40 1.21 -7.46
CA VAL A 31 -4.15 0.09 -8.38
C VAL A 31 -5.19 -1.00 -8.19
N LEU A 32 -5.52 -1.35 -6.95
CA LEU A 32 -6.56 -2.35 -6.64
C LEU A 32 -7.90 -1.96 -7.29
N SER A 33 -8.37 -0.73 -7.05
CA SER A 33 -9.63 -0.23 -7.60
C SER A 33 -9.65 -0.25 -9.14
N ARG A 34 -8.53 0.11 -9.78
CA ARG A 34 -8.40 0.04 -11.24
C ARG A 34 -8.51 -1.41 -11.74
N LEU A 35 -7.82 -2.34 -11.09
CA LEU A 35 -7.83 -3.75 -11.47
C LEU A 35 -9.20 -4.41 -11.26
N GLU A 36 -9.93 -4.03 -10.22
CA GLU A 36 -11.31 -4.50 -9.98
C GLU A 36 -12.25 -4.07 -11.11
N GLY A 37 -12.10 -2.83 -11.60
CA GLY A 37 -12.84 -2.33 -12.76
C GLY A 37 -12.48 -3.03 -14.06
N GLU A 38 -11.19 -3.31 -14.29
CA GLU A 38 -10.70 -4.05 -15.47
C GLU A 38 -11.19 -5.51 -15.49
N ARG A 39 -11.45 -6.11 -14.32
CA ARG A 39 -11.84 -7.53 -14.18
C ARG A 39 -13.32 -7.79 -13.90
N ALA A 40 -14.16 -6.76 -13.92
CA ALA A 40 -15.59 -6.88 -13.66
C ALA A 40 -15.91 -7.67 -12.37
N GLY A 41 -15.10 -7.47 -11.31
CA GLY A 41 -15.30 -8.14 -10.02
C GLY A 41 -14.75 -9.57 -9.89
N ALA A 42 -13.99 -10.07 -10.88
CA ALA A 42 -13.28 -11.34 -10.70
C ALA A 42 -12.16 -11.23 -9.66
N SER A 43 -11.85 -12.35 -9.00
CA SER A 43 -10.77 -12.43 -7.99
C SER A 43 -9.44 -11.89 -8.55
N LEU A 44 -8.75 -11.10 -7.72
CA LEU A 44 -7.47 -10.47 -8.04
C LEU A 44 -6.32 -11.20 -7.34
N PRO A 45 -5.47 -11.93 -8.08
CA PRO A 45 -4.30 -12.58 -7.50
C PRO A 45 -3.30 -11.55 -6.96
N LEU A 46 -2.78 -11.77 -5.76
CA LEU A 46 -1.73 -10.93 -5.16
C LEU A 46 -0.51 -10.70 -6.07
N PRO A 47 0.00 -11.68 -6.84
CA PRO A 47 1.12 -11.44 -7.77
C PRO A 47 0.79 -10.41 -8.87
N MET A 48 -0.47 -10.39 -9.33
CA MET A 48 -0.92 -9.43 -10.33
C MET A 48 -0.96 -8.03 -9.72
N LEU A 49 -1.53 -7.88 -8.51
CA LEU A 49 -1.50 -6.61 -7.79
C LEU A 49 -0.06 -6.12 -7.58
N TYR A 50 0.85 -7.02 -7.17
CA TYR A 50 2.25 -6.70 -6.93
C TYR A 50 2.93 -6.14 -8.19
N GLY A 51 2.81 -6.84 -9.32
CA GLY A 51 3.41 -6.37 -10.58
C GLY A 51 2.93 -4.96 -10.97
N ARG A 52 1.64 -4.68 -10.80
CA ARG A 52 1.04 -3.38 -11.14
C ARG A 52 1.43 -2.27 -10.18
N VAL A 53 1.60 -2.57 -8.90
CA VAL A 53 2.05 -1.59 -7.89
C VAL A 53 3.50 -1.17 -8.11
N LEU A 54 4.37 -2.09 -8.53
CA LEU A 54 5.77 -1.80 -8.85
C LEU A 54 5.94 -0.81 -10.00
N GLU A 55 4.94 -0.65 -10.89
CA GLU A 55 4.94 0.38 -11.93
C GLU A 55 4.86 1.81 -11.35
N HIS A 56 4.44 1.96 -10.08
CA HIS A 56 4.15 3.26 -9.46
C HIS A 56 5.00 3.57 -8.23
N VAL A 57 5.44 2.55 -7.49
CA VAL A 57 6.23 2.71 -6.28
C VAL A 57 7.12 1.50 -6.00
N ASP A 58 8.36 1.78 -5.62
CA ASP A 58 9.27 0.76 -5.12
C ASP A 58 8.81 0.26 -3.74
N MET A 59 8.65 -1.06 -3.64
CA MET A 59 8.35 -1.75 -2.38
C MET A 59 8.69 -3.23 -2.50
N SER A 60 8.99 -3.83 -1.36
CA SER A 60 9.12 -5.28 -1.24
C SER A 60 7.75 -5.98 -1.28
N GLN A 61 7.76 -7.26 -1.62
CA GLN A 61 6.56 -8.11 -1.52
C GLN A 61 6.01 -8.17 -0.09
N ALA A 62 6.89 -8.18 0.92
CA ALA A 62 6.48 -8.19 2.33
C ALA A 62 5.74 -6.91 2.73
N GLU A 63 6.20 -5.75 2.25
CA GLU A 63 5.50 -4.47 2.45
C GLU A 63 4.11 -4.47 1.81
N LEU A 64 3.97 -4.99 0.59
CA LEU A 64 2.65 -5.10 -0.04
C LEU A 64 1.70 -5.95 0.80
N VAL A 65 2.14 -7.13 1.24
CA VAL A 65 1.31 -8.03 2.07
C VAL A 65 0.90 -7.35 3.37
N ALA A 66 1.80 -6.62 4.01
CA ALA A 66 1.51 -5.86 5.23
C ALA A 66 0.48 -4.74 4.98
N ILE A 67 0.62 -4.01 3.87
CA ILE A 67 -0.32 -2.95 3.47
C ILE A 67 -1.71 -3.53 3.19
N VAL A 68 -1.78 -4.60 2.40
CA VAL A 68 -3.04 -5.27 2.06
C VAL A 68 -3.74 -5.80 3.32
N ALA A 69 -2.99 -6.39 4.25
CA ALA A 69 -3.50 -6.83 5.54
C ALA A 69 -4.02 -5.65 6.40
N ARG A 70 -3.27 -4.52 6.45
CA ARG A 70 -3.68 -3.29 7.16
C ARG A 70 -4.97 -2.71 6.57
N LEU A 71 -5.12 -2.72 5.26
CA LEU A 71 -6.28 -2.17 4.54
C LEU A 71 -7.54 -3.06 4.64
N GLY A 72 -7.47 -4.19 5.35
CA GLY A 72 -8.63 -5.02 5.66
C GLY A 72 -8.96 -6.08 4.62
N ALA A 73 -8.07 -6.33 3.64
CA ALA A 73 -8.23 -7.50 2.79
C ALA A 73 -7.99 -8.76 3.63
N ARG A 74 -9.06 -9.50 3.92
CA ARG A 74 -8.97 -10.76 4.65
C ARG A 74 -8.28 -11.79 3.76
N ARG A 75 -7.31 -12.53 4.31
CA ARG A 75 -6.85 -13.80 3.72
C ARG A 75 -8.09 -14.71 3.64
N ALA A 76 -8.58 -14.94 2.43
CA ALA A 76 -9.53 -16.02 2.15
C ALA A 76 -8.73 -17.32 1.94
#